data_AF-A0A329TCZ7-F1
#
_entry.id   AF-A0A329TCZ7-F1
#
_cell.length_a   1.000
_cell.length_b   1.000
_cell.length_c   1.000
_cell.angle_alpha   90.00
_cell.angle_beta   90.00
_cell.angle_gamma   90.00
#
_symmetry.space_group_name_H-M   'P 1'
#
loop_
_entity.id
_entity.type
_entity.pdbx_description
1 polymer ?
#
loop_
_entity_poly.entity_id
_entity_poly.type
_entity_poly.pdbx_seq_one_letter_code
_entity_poly.pdbx_strand_id
1 'polypeptide(L)' 'RIRVDYTPDGEHGREWLRGLLSDLDDDGLVQIEKGDDQITARLQ' A
#
# COMPACT_ATOMS: atom_id res chain seq x y z
N ARG A 1 -5.40 12.52 0.57
CA ARG A 1 -4.49 11.95 -0.44
C ARG A 1 -3.07 11.98 0.12
N ILE A 2 -2.63 10.90 0.75
CA ILE A 2 -1.26 10.77 1.28
C ILE A 2 -0.38 10.32 0.12
N ARG A 3 0.71 11.04 -0.16
CA ARG A 3 1.69 10.68 -1.19
C ARG A 3 2.95 10.25 -0.46
N VAL A 4 3.21 8.95 -0.46
CA VAL A 4 4.43 8.38 0.11
C VAL A 4 5.43 8.25 -1.02
N ASP A 5 6.46 9.08 -1.02
CA ASP A 5 7.56 9.01 -1.98
C ASP A 5 8.51 7.89 -1.54
N TYR A 6 8.36 6.71 -2.14
CA TYR A 6 9.38 5.66 -2.06
C TYR A 6 10.36 5.84 -3.21
N THR A 7 11.65 5.83 -2.90
CA THR A 7 12.69 5.70 -3.91
C THR A 7 12.55 4.32 -4.56
N PRO A 8 12.37 4.21 -5.89
CA PRO A 8 12.13 2.95 -6.57
C PRO A 8 13.30 1.95 -6.44
N ASP A 9 14.51 2.44 -6.14
CA ASP A 9 15.75 1.67 -5.88
C ASP A 9 15.98 1.31 -4.39
N GLY A 10 15.03 1.58 -3.50
CA GLY A 10 15.19 1.24 -2.08
C GLY A 10 15.06 -0.27 -1.85
N GLU A 11 16.10 -0.91 -1.30
CA GLU A 11 16.25 -2.37 -1.10
C GLU A 11 15.08 -3.07 -0.37
N HIS A 12 14.19 -2.34 0.31
CA HIS A 12 13.12 -2.91 1.14
C HIS A 12 11.73 -2.27 0.96
N GLY A 13 11.57 -1.33 0.02
CA GLY A 13 10.45 -0.38 0.05
C GLY A 13 9.07 -1.01 -0.19
N ARG A 14 8.97 -1.97 -1.13
CA ARG A 14 7.67 -2.50 -1.59
C ARG A 14 7.13 -3.62 -0.73
N GLU A 15 7.98 -4.51 -0.22
CA GLU A 15 7.54 -5.62 0.63
C GLU A 15 7.05 -5.14 2.00
N TRP A 16 7.78 -4.21 2.62
CA TRP A 16 7.36 -3.62 3.89
C TRP A 16 6.03 -2.87 3.75
N LEU A 17 5.86 -2.08 2.69
CA LEU A 17 4.60 -1.40 2.41
C LEU A 17 3.45 -2.39 2.20
N ARG A 18 3.72 -3.54 1.58
CA ARG A 18 2.72 -4.61 1.40
C ARG A 18 2.23 -5.15 2.75
N GLY A 19 3.16 -5.38 3.68
CA GLY A 19 2.85 -5.83 5.04
C GLY A 19 1.99 -4.82 5.78
N LEU A 20 2.42 -3.55 5.80
CA LEU A 20 1.65 -2.47 6.45
C LEU A 20 0.24 -2.31 5.86
N LEU A 21 0.11 -2.38 4.53
CA LEU A 21 -1.21 -2.31 3.89
C LEU A 21 -2.08 -3.52 4.24
N SER A 22 -1.49 -4.70 4.43
CA SER A 22 -2.21 -5.89 4.88
C SER A 22 -2.74 -5.72 6.30
N ASP A 23 -1.91 -5.23 7.23
CA ASP A 23 -2.34 -4.99 8.62
C ASP A 23 -3.50 -3.97 8.67
N LEU A 24 -3.43 -2.93 7.85
CA LEU A 24 -4.49 -1.91 7.77
C LEU A 24 -5.78 -2.40 7.10
N ASP A 25 -5.69 -3.34 6.16
CA ASP A 25 -6.84 -3.98 5.50
C ASP A 25 -7.51 -4.97 6.48
N ASP A 26 -6.72 -5.72 7.25
CA ASP A 26 -7.20 -6.60 8.33
C ASP A 26 -7.96 -5.82 9.42
N ASP A 27 -7.50 -4.61 9.75
CA ASP A 27 -8.19 -3.69 10.66
C ASP A 27 -9.43 -3.00 10.02
N GLY A 28 -9.68 -3.20 8.72
CA GLY A 28 -10.79 -2.59 7.98
C GLY A 28 -10.66 -1.07 7.80
N LEU A 29 -9.45 -0.52 7.98
CA LEU A 29 -9.18 0.92 7.88
C LEU A 29 -8.97 1.36 6.44
N VAL A 30 -8.39 0.47 5.63
CA VAL A 30 -8.19 0.71 4.20
C VAL A 30 -8.88 -0.36 3.38
N GLN A 31 -9.24 0.01 2.15
CA GLN A 31 -9.70 -0.92 1.13
C GLN A 31 -8.62 -1.04 0.06
N ILE A 32 -8.17 -2.26 -0.21
CA ILE A 32 -7.20 -2.54 -1.27
C ILE A 32 -7.92 -2.94 -2.57
N GLU A 33 -7.73 -2.14 -3.61
CA GLU A 33 -8.19 -2.41 -4.97
C GLU A 33 -7.01 -2.84 -5.84
N LYS A 34 -7.11 -4.02 -6.46
CA LYS A 34 -6.15 -4.49 -7.47
C LYS A 34 -6.69 -4.11 -8.85
N GLY A 35 -6.10 -3.07 -9.46
CA GLY A 35 -6.31 -2.75 -10.87
C GLY A 35 -5.34 -3.50 -11.77
N ASP A 36 -5.56 -3.44 -13.08
CA ASP A 36 -4.80 -4.22 -14.07
C ASP A 36 -3.27 -4.04 -13.99
N ASP A 37 -2.79 -2.85 -13.63
CA ASP A 37 -1.34 -2.54 -13.56
C ASP A 37 -0.86 -1.99 -12.20
N GLN A 38 -1.78 -1.78 -11.25
CA GLN A 38 -1.42 -1.14 -9.99
C GLN A 38 -2.34 -1.53 -8.83
N ILE A 39 -1.78 -1.45 -7.62
CA ILE A 39 -2.50 -1.68 -6.38
C ILE A 39 -2.79 -0.33 -5.75
N THR A 40 -4.07 -0.08 -5.47
CA THR A 40 -4.54 1.17 -4.88
C THR A 40 -5.12 0.86 -3.50
N ALA A 41 -4.65 1.56 -2.46
CA ALA A 41 -5.24 1.49 -1.12
C ALA A 41 -6.00 2.79 -0.83
N ARG A 42 -7.23 2.68 -0.31
CA ARG A 42 -8.10 3.82 0.01
C ARG A 42 -8.49 3.80 1.48
N LEU A 43 -8.22 4.89 2.19
CA LEU A 43 -8.70 5.11 3.55
C LEU A 43 -10.20 5.44 3.51
N GLN A 44 -10.99 4.83 4.40
CA GLN A 44 -12.42 5.12 4.58
C GLN A 44 -12.66 6.51 5.22
#